data_AF-A0AAD2BK84-F1
#
_entry.id   AF-A0AAD2BK84-F1
#
_cell.length_a   1.000
_cell.length_b   1.000
_cell.length_c   1.000
_cell.angle_alpha   90.00
_cell.angle_beta   90.00
_cell.angle_gamma   90.00
#
_symmetry.space_group_name_H-M   'P 1'
#
loop_
_entity.id
_entity.type
_entity.pdbx_description
1 polymer ?
#
loop_
_entity_poly.entity_id
_entity_poly.type
_entity_poly.pdbx_seq_one_letter_code
_entity_poly.pdbx_strand_id
1 'polypeptide(L)'
;MLKLRKAFAPLLAATLLTGAACATAAVPAQPGTGTTALSSIGSREMGPLMDAWLQALHQRQPGFNRGPRWQHVGDAAAIGALMFELADVAPMTRPPLPAELAPYAHQFAGDMMKTPMLVQVAQRNGKPVYLAFNKRPDAPLPPAVKDFATFALSPEGQQIAAHQPGFAPLPANQIAQELPRLDGYRATLDPALPRYVAGAPVKGEIRSVGSDGMKSLMERWMHDFHALQPGVRKGDRWEHLGTLNGFHALMAGETDLAPMGRELWPDEAASFAQLNAGREPFEIRVARGGFDTQQRTTAQAVFVNAVNPIERLTLQQLAAIFGQSPTITRWGQLGLTGEWADRPITLDVPPLVTPNAMSMQIMALKGGAWSNTVHEASVVDTAKTIAADTGAMGFGGFEDGGPGVKPVPIARDADSPAINGTHETASNGRYPLTRYMYVRLRRNPGEPVPAAIKEFLRYVLSRQGQEPILYSGYYPLTAQEVKEELAKLE
;
A
#
# COMPACT_ATOMS: atom_id res chain seq x y z
N MET A 1 -37.23 -4.68 -77.75
CA MET A 1 -36.46 -3.42 -77.62
C MET A 1 -35.79 -3.42 -76.26
N LEU A 2 -34.50 -3.19 -76.02
CA LEU A 2 -33.26 -3.17 -76.80
C LEU A 2 -32.16 -3.36 -75.72
N LYS A 3 -31.15 -4.20 -76.00
CA LYS A 3 -29.97 -4.48 -75.16
C LYS A 3 -28.97 -3.30 -75.20
N LEU A 4 -28.01 -3.28 -74.26
CA LEU A 4 -26.54 -3.05 -74.40
C LEU A 4 -25.97 -2.40 -73.12
N ARG A 5 -24.68 -2.44 -72.72
CA ARG A 5 -23.48 -3.29 -72.88
C ARG A 5 -22.38 -2.59 -72.03
N LYS A 6 -21.57 -3.41 -71.34
CA LYS A 6 -20.15 -3.29 -70.90
C LYS A 6 -19.28 -2.08 -71.34
N ALA A 7 -18.39 -1.61 -70.44
CA ALA A 7 -16.90 -1.47 -70.57
C ALA A 7 -16.34 -0.83 -69.26
N PHE A 8 -15.43 -1.43 -68.47
CA PHE A 8 -13.96 -1.62 -68.56
C PHE A 8 -13.08 -0.33 -68.69
N ALA A 9 -12.41 0.03 -67.56
CA ALA A 9 -11.03 0.56 -67.25
C ALA A 9 -10.17 1.26 -68.35
N PRO A 10 -9.13 2.11 -68.05
CA PRO A 10 -8.17 1.99 -66.91
C PRO A 10 -7.42 3.28 -66.39
N LEU A 11 -6.46 3.05 -65.48
CA LEU A 11 -5.22 3.82 -65.15
C LEU A 11 -5.33 5.19 -64.42
N LEU A 12 -4.72 5.34 -63.23
CA LEU A 12 -3.30 5.70 -63.03
C LEU A 12 -2.98 5.86 -61.53
N ALA A 13 -1.85 5.28 -61.11
CA ALA A 13 -1.26 5.46 -59.80
C ALA A 13 -0.62 6.85 -59.67
N ALA A 14 -0.81 7.51 -58.54
CA ALA A 14 0.05 8.61 -58.08
C ALA A 14 0.25 8.51 -56.57
N THR A 15 1.46 8.12 -56.20
CA THR A 15 2.03 8.06 -54.87
C THR A 15 2.14 9.46 -54.29
N LEU A 16 1.54 9.73 -53.12
CA LEU A 16 1.90 10.88 -52.29
C LEU A 16 1.99 10.45 -50.83
N LEU A 17 3.24 10.34 -50.38
CA LEU A 17 3.65 10.31 -48.98
C LEU A 17 3.18 11.59 -48.29
N THR A 18 2.37 11.46 -47.23
CA THR A 18 2.27 12.49 -46.19
C THR A 18 2.22 11.82 -44.82
N GLY A 19 3.11 12.28 -43.95
CA GLY A 19 3.52 11.62 -42.71
C GLY A 19 2.45 11.61 -41.62
N ALA A 20 2.53 10.56 -40.80
CA ALA A 20 1.81 10.44 -39.55
C ALA A 20 2.25 11.55 -38.59
N ALA A 21 1.37 12.52 -38.34
CA ALA A 21 1.50 13.43 -37.22
C ALA A 21 1.23 12.66 -35.92
N CYS A 22 2.26 12.54 -35.09
CA CYS A 22 2.20 11.96 -33.75
C CYS A 22 1.31 12.86 -32.86
N ALA A 23 0.15 12.36 -32.46
CA ALA A 23 -0.74 13.06 -31.54
C ALA A 23 -0.13 13.08 -30.13
N THR A 24 0.21 14.27 -29.65
CA THR A 24 0.64 14.52 -28.29
C THR A 24 -0.53 14.30 -27.33
N ALA A 25 -0.44 13.29 -26.46
CA ALA A 25 -1.41 13.09 -25.40
C ALA A 25 -1.32 14.24 -24.38
N ALA A 26 -2.34 15.09 -24.35
CA ALA A 26 -2.50 16.12 -23.32
C ALA A 26 -2.99 15.47 -22.02
N VAL A 27 -2.36 15.82 -20.89
CA VAL A 27 -2.81 15.44 -19.54
C VAL A 27 -4.15 16.14 -19.26
N PRO A 28 -5.25 15.43 -18.98
CA PRO A 28 -6.51 16.08 -18.66
C PRO A 28 -6.45 16.69 -17.24
N ALA A 29 -6.81 17.97 -17.13
CA ALA A 29 -6.98 18.64 -15.85
C ALA A 29 -8.23 18.12 -15.14
N GLN A 30 -8.06 17.52 -13.95
CA GLN A 30 -9.15 17.24 -13.02
C GLN A 30 -9.30 18.46 -12.07
N PRO A 31 -10.49 19.07 -11.94
CA PRO A 31 -10.68 20.19 -11.04
C PRO A 31 -10.82 19.70 -9.59
N GLY A 32 -9.71 19.69 -8.84
CA GLY A 32 -9.72 19.57 -7.39
C GLY A 32 -9.87 20.96 -6.75
N THR A 33 -10.85 21.16 -5.89
CA THR A 33 -11.10 22.42 -5.14
C THR A 33 -10.17 22.62 -3.94
N GLY A 34 -8.93 22.12 -4.02
CA GLY A 34 -7.94 22.20 -2.94
C GLY A 34 -6.71 22.99 -3.40
N THR A 35 -6.22 23.89 -2.55
CA THR A 35 -4.88 24.45 -2.71
C THR A 35 -3.84 23.36 -2.44
N THR A 36 -3.08 22.97 -3.45
CA THR A 36 -1.94 22.05 -3.34
C THR A 36 -0.70 22.87 -3.04
N ALA A 37 0.06 22.53 -1.99
CA ALA A 37 1.30 23.21 -1.65
C ALA A 37 2.45 22.21 -1.58
N LEU A 38 3.59 22.54 -2.20
CA LEU A 38 4.76 21.66 -2.26
C LEU A 38 5.96 22.27 -1.55
N SER A 39 6.50 21.59 -0.55
CA SER A 39 7.75 21.97 0.12
C SER A 39 8.95 21.33 -0.57
N SER A 40 10.01 22.12 -0.75
CA SER A 40 11.26 21.65 -1.37
C SER A 40 12.49 22.16 -0.64
N ILE A 41 13.40 21.24 -0.30
CA ILE A 41 14.71 21.56 0.28
C ILE A 41 15.77 20.70 -0.41
N GLY A 42 16.86 21.30 -0.89
CA GLY A 42 17.93 20.54 -1.58
C GLY A 42 18.99 21.40 -2.25
N SER A 43 19.49 20.93 -3.39
CA SER A 43 20.56 21.56 -4.17
C SER A 43 20.27 23.03 -4.48
N ARG A 44 21.28 23.88 -4.21
CA ARG A 44 21.29 25.30 -4.56
C ARG A 44 21.28 25.51 -6.07
N GLU A 45 22.05 24.69 -6.77
CA GLU A 45 22.24 24.74 -8.21
C GLU A 45 20.95 24.46 -8.97
N MET A 46 20.07 23.62 -8.41
CA MET A 46 18.75 23.33 -8.97
C MET A 46 17.67 24.33 -8.56
N GLY A 47 17.91 25.21 -7.58
CA GLY A 47 16.91 26.16 -7.08
C GLY A 47 16.21 26.98 -8.18
N PRO A 48 16.95 27.64 -9.09
CA PRO A 48 16.35 28.37 -10.20
C PRO A 48 15.48 27.51 -11.13
N LEU A 49 15.89 26.25 -11.39
CA LEU A 49 15.12 25.31 -12.20
C LEU A 49 13.82 24.90 -11.49
N MET A 50 13.89 24.66 -10.17
CA MET A 50 12.72 24.35 -9.35
C MET A 50 11.72 25.50 -9.31
N ASP A 51 12.20 26.75 -9.22
CA ASP A 51 11.36 27.94 -9.27
C ASP A 51 10.66 28.09 -10.61
N ALA A 52 11.39 27.91 -11.71
CA ALA A 52 10.83 27.99 -13.06
C ALA A 52 9.77 26.91 -13.31
N TRP A 53 10.02 25.67 -12.89
CA TRP A 53 9.04 24.59 -12.98
C TRP A 53 7.80 24.87 -12.12
N LEU A 54 7.97 25.31 -10.88
CA LEU A 54 6.85 25.62 -10.00
C LEU A 54 6.00 26.77 -10.58
N GLN A 55 6.64 27.82 -11.10
CA GLN A 55 5.94 28.95 -11.71
C GLN A 55 5.11 28.53 -12.92
N ALA A 56 5.68 27.73 -13.83
CA ALA A 56 4.97 27.25 -15.01
C ALA A 56 3.83 26.28 -14.63
N LEU A 57 4.06 25.39 -13.66
CA LEU A 57 3.02 24.50 -13.16
C LEU A 57 1.88 25.28 -12.50
N HIS A 58 2.19 26.31 -11.70
CA HIS A 58 1.19 27.20 -11.12
C HIS A 58 0.35 27.91 -12.19
N GLN A 59 0.96 28.33 -13.30
CA GLN A 59 0.22 28.94 -14.41
C GLN A 59 -0.78 27.97 -15.04
N ARG A 60 -0.43 26.67 -15.15
CA ARG A 60 -1.35 25.63 -15.63
C ARG A 60 -2.39 25.22 -14.59
N GLN A 61 -1.99 25.20 -13.33
CA GLN A 61 -2.77 24.76 -12.19
C GLN A 61 -2.67 25.82 -11.08
N PRO A 62 -3.50 26.89 -11.11
CA PRO A 62 -3.41 28.01 -10.16
C PRO A 62 -3.54 27.59 -8.68
N GLY A 63 -4.08 26.40 -8.41
CA GLY A 63 -4.10 25.80 -7.07
C GLY A 63 -2.77 25.23 -6.58
N PHE A 64 -1.76 25.08 -7.44
CA PHE A 64 -0.45 24.51 -7.11
C PHE A 64 0.52 25.61 -6.66
N ASN A 65 0.87 25.63 -5.39
CA ASN A 65 1.56 26.73 -4.72
C ASN A 65 2.88 26.28 -4.08
N ARG A 66 3.75 27.28 -3.83
CA ARG A 66 4.94 27.09 -3.00
C ARG A 66 4.51 26.74 -1.57
N GLY A 67 5.06 25.65 -1.04
CA GLY A 67 4.85 25.21 0.34
C GLY A 67 5.60 26.06 1.36
N PRO A 68 5.38 25.81 2.67
CA PRO A 68 5.97 26.59 3.76
C PRO A 68 7.49 26.51 3.82
N ARG A 69 8.11 25.48 3.23
CA ARG A 69 9.56 25.30 3.20
C ARG A 69 10.04 25.19 1.76
N TRP A 70 10.67 26.24 1.26
CA TRP A 70 11.25 26.30 -0.08
C TRP A 70 12.67 26.85 -0.01
N GLN A 71 13.65 25.97 0.21
CA GLN A 71 15.03 26.34 0.56
C GLN A 71 16.07 25.49 -0.17
N HIS A 72 16.74 26.08 -1.16
CA HIS A 72 17.74 25.40 -1.97
C HIS A 72 19.15 25.81 -1.54
N VAL A 73 19.67 25.13 -0.51
CA VAL A 73 20.92 25.52 0.17
C VAL A 73 22.13 24.66 -0.22
N GLY A 74 21.91 23.41 -0.66
CA GLY A 74 22.93 22.45 -1.08
C GLY A 74 22.46 20.99 -1.03
N ASP A 75 23.15 20.10 -1.77
CA ASP A 75 22.78 18.67 -1.87
C ASP A 75 22.70 17.94 -0.51
N ALA A 76 23.60 18.29 0.42
CA ALA A 76 23.66 17.66 1.75
C ALA A 76 22.38 17.88 2.60
N ALA A 77 21.59 18.91 2.29
CA ALA A 77 20.34 19.17 2.99
C ALA A 77 19.18 18.29 2.48
N ALA A 78 19.28 17.73 1.27
CA ALA A 78 18.18 17.04 0.59
C ALA A 78 17.66 15.83 1.38
N ILE A 79 18.53 14.87 1.65
CA ILE A 79 18.14 13.59 2.26
C ILE A 79 17.67 13.75 3.71
N GLY A 80 18.34 14.62 4.48
CA GLY A 80 17.92 14.96 5.83
C GLY A 80 16.55 15.64 5.86
N ALA A 81 16.30 16.58 4.94
CA ALA A 81 15.00 17.24 4.83
C ALA A 81 13.88 16.25 4.49
N LEU A 82 14.11 15.30 3.57
CA LEU A 82 13.15 14.22 3.32
C LEU A 82 12.95 13.37 4.57
N MET A 83 14.03 12.94 5.24
CA MET A 83 13.98 12.04 6.39
C MET A 83 13.15 12.59 7.54
N PHE A 84 13.24 13.89 7.78
CA PHE A 84 12.49 14.59 8.84
C PHE A 84 11.17 15.20 8.35
N GLU A 85 10.70 14.81 7.16
CA GLU A 85 9.46 15.31 6.55
C GLU A 85 9.41 16.85 6.46
N LEU A 86 10.57 17.47 6.25
CA LEU A 86 10.70 18.91 6.05
C LEU A 86 10.49 19.33 4.60
N ALA A 87 10.61 18.38 3.66
CA ALA A 87 10.40 18.57 2.24
C ALA A 87 9.57 17.41 1.66
N ASP A 88 8.76 17.73 0.66
CA ASP A 88 8.03 16.76 -0.16
C ASP A 88 8.90 16.28 -1.33
N VAL A 89 9.68 17.20 -1.91
CA VAL A 89 10.60 16.96 -3.03
C VAL A 89 11.95 17.62 -2.75
N ALA A 90 13.02 16.84 -2.87
CA ALA A 90 14.38 17.33 -2.67
C ALA A 90 15.19 17.25 -3.97
N PRO A 91 15.52 18.37 -4.62
CA PRO A 91 16.35 18.37 -5.82
C PRO A 91 17.80 18.06 -5.46
N MET A 92 18.49 17.26 -6.28
CA MET A 92 19.87 16.85 -6.06
C MET A 92 20.68 16.83 -7.37
N THR A 93 21.93 17.26 -7.34
CA THR A 93 22.85 17.21 -8.50
C THR A 93 23.68 15.94 -8.58
N ARG A 94 23.52 15.05 -7.60
CA ARG A 94 24.19 13.76 -7.50
C ARG A 94 23.31 12.76 -6.74
N PRO A 95 23.57 11.45 -6.87
CA PRO A 95 23.02 10.47 -5.94
C PRO A 95 23.42 10.77 -4.49
N PRO A 96 22.59 10.34 -3.52
CA PRO A 96 22.92 10.44 -2.10
C PRO A 96 24.14 9.59 -1.75
N LEU A 97 24.96 10.09 -0.83
CA LEU A 97 26.11 9.35 -0.30
C LEU A 97 25.63 8.25 0.65
N PRO A 98 26.38 7.14 0.80
CA PRO A 98 26.06 6.10 1.77
C PRO A 98 25.85 6.65 3.19
N ALA A 99 26.63 7.66 3.61
CA ALA A 99 26.47 8.31 4.92
C ALA A 99 25.18 9.16 5.04
N GLU A 100 24.66 9.70 3.94
CA GLU A 100 23.38 10.41 3.91
C GLU A 100 22.20 9.43 4.00
N LEU A 101 22.36 8.22 3.45
CA LEU A 101 21.36 7.15 3.50
C LEU A 101 21.42 6.31 4.78
N ALA A 102 22.58 6.16 5.41
CA ALA A 102 22.75 5.29 6.59
C ALA A 102 21.73 5.56 7.71
N PRO A 103 21.35 6.82 8.02
CA PRO A 103 20.32 7.11 9.00
C PRO A 103 18.94 6.55 8.65
N TYR A 104 18.59 6.36 7.36
CA TYR A 104 17.31 5.77 6.97
C TYR A 104 17.19 4.35 7.53
N ALA A 105 18.24 3.52 7.45
CA ALA A 105 18.19 2.16 7.97
C ALA A 105 17.80 2.11 9.46
N HIS A 106 18.15 3.14 10.25
CA HIS A 106 17.78 3.23 11.66
C HIS A 106 16.45 3.96 11.90
N GLN A 107 16.26 5.11 11.27
CA GLN A 107 15.07 5.96 11.43
C GLN A 107 13.79 5.26 10.97
N PHE A 108 13.94 4.37 9.99
CA PHE A 108 12.87 3.82 9.19
C PHE A 108 12.84 2.29 9.18
N ALA A 109 13.65 1.64 10.02
CA ALA A 109 13.69 0.18 10.22
C ALA A 109 12.31 -0.46 10.46
N GLY A 110 11.38 0.30 11.05
CA GLY A 110 10.02 -0.12 11.37
C GLY A 110 8.96 0.41 10.41
N ASP A 111 8.29 1.51 10.78
CA ASP A 111 7.13 2.08 10.06
C ASP A 111 7.38 2.57 8.65
N MET A 112 8.62 2.75 8.26
CA MET A 112 8.87 3.72 7.22
C MET A 112 9.98 3.27 6.32
N MET A 113 9.96 2.03 5.84
CA MET A 113 10.77 1.56 4.71
C MET A 113 10.70 2.45 3.44
N LYS A 114 10.12 3.67 3.52
CA LYS A 114 10.59 4.86 2.83
C LYS A 114 12.07 4.73 2.52
N THR A 115 12.32 4.62 1.23
CA THR A 115 13.62 4.87 0.66
C THR A 115 13.49 6.13 -0.18
N PRO A 116 14.56 6.93 -0.30
CA PRO A 116 14.58 8.02 -1.26
C PRO A 116 14.48 7.42 -2.66
N MET A 117 13.36 7.66 -3.34
CA MET A 117 13.23 7.36 -4.75
C MET A 117 13.83 8.52 -5.54
N LEU A 118 14.77 8.20 -6.43
CA LEU A 118 15.44 9.16 -7.31
C LEU A 118 14.88 9.06 -8.72
N VAL A 119 14.42 10.19 -9.23
CA VAL A 119 13.96 10.36 -10.60
C VAL A 119 14.88 11.33 -11.30
N GLN A 120 15.53 10.89 -12.37
CA GLN A 120 16.31 11.79 -13.21
C GLN A 120 15.35 12.75 -13.91
N VAL A 121 15.65 14.06 -13.88
CA VAL A 121 14.76 15.09 -14.45
C VAL A 121 15.42 16.03 -15.44
N ALA A 122 16.75 16.14 -15.40
CA ALA A 122 17.54 16.93 -16.35
C ALA A 122 19.00 16.46 -16.28
N GLN A 123 19.86 17.08 -17.08
CA GLN A 123 21.30 16.99 -16.93
C GLN A 123 21.88 18.36 -16.56
N ARG A 124 22.98 18.36 -15.82
CA ARG A 124 23.80 19.54 -15.56
C ARG A 124 25.25 19.21 -15.87
N ASN A 125 25.86 19.95 -16.79
CA ASN A 125 27.24 19.70 -17.25
C ASN A 125 27.49 18.23 -17.65
N GLY A 126 26.52 17.63 -18.36
CA GLY A 126 26.59 16.23 -18.81
C GLY A 126 26.37 15.17 -17.72
N LYS A 127 26.03 15.56 -16.48
CA LYS A 127 25.71 14.65 -15.37
C LYS A 127 24.21 14.70 -15.05
N PRO A 128 23.57 13.58 -14.70
CA PRO A 128 22.16 13.58 -14.31
C PRO A 128 21.93 14.39 -13.04
N VAL A 129 20.78 15.07 -12.99
CA VAL A 129 20.24 15.67 -11.77
C VAL A 129 18.89 15.05 -11.46
N TYR A 130 18.53 15.04 -10.19
CA TYR A 130 17.47 14.20 -9.64
C TYR A 130 16.45 15.03 -8.87
N LEU A 131 15.20 14.60 -8.91
CA LEU A 131 14.26 14.84 -7.82
C LEU A 131 14.27 13.60 -6.92
N ALA A 132 14.53 13.79 -5.64
CA ALA A 132 14.40 12.79 -4.61
C ALA A 132 13.11 13.00 -3.81
N PHE A 133 12.43 11.93 -3.44
CA PHE A 133 11.30 11.99 -2.53
C PHE A 133 11.15 10.67 -1.78
N ASN A 134 10.53 10.73 -0.59
CA ASN A 134 10.29 9.54 0.21
C ASN A 134 9.17 8.70 -0.42
N LYS A 135 9.49 7.45 -0.78
CA LYS A 135 8.50 6.49 -1.26
C LYS A 135 8.57 5.22 -0.41
N ARG A 136 7.44 4.85 0.21
CA ARG A 136 7.27 3.50 0.78
C ARG A 136 7.12 2.51 -0.39
N PRO A 137 7.65 1.28 -0.30
CA PRO A 137 7.40 0.28 -1.34
C PRO A 137 5.88 0.14 -1.57
N ASP A 138 5.49 0.08 -2.85
CA ASP A 138 4.12 -0.08 -3.35
C ASP A 138 3.11 1.02 -2.97
N ALA A 139 3.53 2.04 -2.22
CA ALA A 139 2.71 3.23 -2.00
C ALA A 139 2.78 4.16 -3.22
N PRO A 140 1.64 4.70 -3.68
CA PRO A 140 1.64 5.72 -4.70
C PRO A 140 2.27 7.01 -4.15
N LEU A 141 2.86 7.80 -5.04
CA LEU A 141 3.32 9.14 -4.66
C LEU A 141 2.14 10.04 -4.28
N PRO A 142 2.32 10.95 -3.30
CA PRO A 142 1.36 12.03 -3.08
C PRO A 142 1.08 12.78 -4.39
N PRO A 143 -0.18 13.18 -4.68
CA PRO A 143 -0.54 13.78 -5.97
C PRO A 143 0.31 14.99 -6.31
N ALA A 144 0.55 15.88 -5.33
CA ALA A 144 1.40 17.05 -5.52
C ALA A 144 2.83 16.70 -6.00
N VAL A 145 3.42 15.66 -5.42
CA VAL A 145 4.76 15.17 -5.75
C VAL A 145 4.75 14.55 -7.15
N LYS A 146 3.75 13.71 -7.45
CA LYS A 146 3.59 13.08 -8.77
C LYS A 146 3.41 14.13 -9.86
N ASP A 147 2.47 15.06 -9.67
CA ASP A 147 2.15 16.10 -10.64
C ASP A 147 3.37 16.98 -10.93
N PHE A 148 4.13 17.37 -9.89
CA PHE A 148 5.36 18.15 -10.06
C PHE A 148 6.45 17.37 -10.82
N ALA A 149 6.70 16.11 -10.47
CA ALA A 149 7.69 15.28 -11.14
C ALA A 149 7.31 14.96 -12.59
N THR A 150 6.02 14.67 -12.84
CA THR A 150 5.48 14.48 -14.20
C THR A 150 5.57 15.76 -15.02
N PHE A 151 5.30 16.93 -14.43
CA PHE A 151 5.47 18.21 -15.10
C PHE A 151 6.94 18.46 -15.48
N ALA A 152 7.89 18.22 -14.58
CA ALA A 152 9.32 18.35 -14.86
C ALA A 152 9.76 17.46 -16.05
N LEU A 153 9.22 16.24 -16.16
CA LEU A 153 9.50 15.31 -17.26
C LEU A 153 8.72 15.60 -18.55
N SER A 154 7.74 16.50 -18.52
CA SER A 154 6.91 16.84 -19.68
C SER A 154 7.69 17.62 -20.75
N PRO A 155 7.21 17.69 -22.00
CA PRO A 155 7.86 18.50 -23.04
C PRO A 155 8.11 19.96 -22.62
N GLU A 156 7.17 20.58 -21.91
CA GLU A 156 7.35 21.95 -21.40
C GLU A 156 8.37 22.02 -20.27
N GLY A 157 8.31 21.09 -19.30
CA GLY A 157 9.29 21.01 -18.22
C GLY A 157 10.71 20.86 -18.76
N GLN A 158 10.89 20.05 -19.80
CA GLN A 158 12.17 19.87 -20.49
C GLN A 158 12.59 21.09 -21.31
N GLN A 159 11.64 21.82 -21.91
CA GLN A 159 11.94 23.12 -22.54
C GLN A 159 12.43 24.12 -21.49
N ILE A 160 11.81 24.20 -20.32
CA ILE A 160 12.26 25.06 -19.22
C ILE A 160 13.70 24.66 -18.80
N ALA A 161 13.97 23.36 -18.64
CA ALA A 161 15.30 22.87 -18.33
C ALA A 161 16.35 23.27 -19.39
N ALA A 162 16.00 23.25 -20.67
CA ALA A 162 16.89 23.65 -21.76
C ALA A 162 17.25 25.15 -21.76
N HIS A 163 16.39 26.01 -21.19
CA HIS A 163 16.64 27.45 -21.08
C HIS A 163 17.33 27.85 -19.77
N GLN A 164 17.48 26.91 -18.83
CA GLN A 164 18.12 27.18 -17.56
C GLN A 164 19.65 27.07 -17.68
N PRO A 165 20.44 28.08 -17.23
CA PRO A 165 21.88 28.06 -17.36
C PRO A 165 22.54 26.81 -16.74
N GLY A 166 23.34 26.11 -17.55
CA GLY A 166 24.08 24.91 -17.14
C GLY A 166 23.25 23.62 -17.16
N PHE A 167 21.97 23.68 -17.48
CA PHE A 167 21.09 22.51 -17.60
C PHE A 167 20.87 22.13 -19.07
N ALA A 168 20.58 20.84 -19.26
CA ALA A 168 20.16 20.28 -20.54
C ALA A 168 18.97 19.34 -20.32
N PRO A 169 18.05 19.25 -21.29
CA PRO A 169 16.91 18.34 -21.20
C PRO A 169 17.37 16.87 -21.24
N LEU A 170 16.55 15.98 -20.68
CA LEU A 170 16.73 14.55 -20.83
C LEU A 170 16.37 14.08 -22.25
N PRO A 171 17.11 13.09 -22.78
CA PRO A 171 16.70 12.33 -23.94
C PRO A 171 15.32 11.67 -23.76
N ALA A 172 14.53 11.59 -24.85
CA ALA A 172 13.18 11.04 -24.81
C ALA A 172 13.11 9.58 -24.30
N ASN A 173 14.13 8.77 -24.59
CA ASN A 173 14.21 7.39 -24.08
C ASN A 173 14.44 7.34 -22.56
N GLN A 174 15.16 8.29 -21.98
CA GLN A 174 15.33 8.39 -20.52
C GLN A 174 14.03 8.86 -19.86
N ILE A 175 13.34 9.83 -20.45
CA ILE A 175 12.00 10.25 -19.99
C ILE A 175 11.02 9.07 -19.99
N ALA A 176 11.02 8.27 -21.06
CA ALA A 176 10.19 7.07 -21.17
C ALA A 176 10.52 5.98 -20.14
N GLN A 177 11.75 5.97 -19.60
CA GLN A 177 12.16 5.07 -18.51
C GLN A 177 11.78 5.63 -17.13
N GLU A 178 11.79 6.95 -16.96
CA GLU A 178 11.52 7.61 -15.68
C GLU A 178 10.03 7.77 -15.38
N LEU A 179 9.19 8.08 -16.38
CA LEU A 179 7.75 8.30 -16.18
C LEU A 179 7.02 7.12 -15.52
N PRO A 180 7.19 5.85 -15.95
CA PRO A 180 6.52 4.72 -15.31
C PRO A 180 6.94 4.50 -13.84
N ARG A 181 8.11 4.99 -13.43
CA ARG A 181 8.58 4.87 -12.03
C ARG A 181 7.78 5.75 -11.06
N LEU A 182 7.12 6.80 -11.59
CA LEU A 182 6.20 7.67 -10.85
C LEU A 182 4.83 7.02 -10.63
N ASP A 183 4.52 5.95 -11.37
CA ASP A 183 3.28 5.23 -11.19
C ASP A 183 3.32 4.32 -9.97
N GLY A 184 2.12 4.06 -9.46
CA GLY A 184 1.88 3.23 -8.30
C GLY A 184 0.39 3.02 -8.17
N TYR A 185 0.00 1.84 -7.72
CA TYR A 185 -1.40 1.59 -7.48
C TYR A 185 -1.90 2.51 -6.37
N ARG A 186 -2.92 3.31 -6.67
CA ARG A 186 -3.63 4.13 -5.68
C ARG A 186 -5.03 3.57 -5.51
N ALA A 187 -5.33 3.14 -4.29
CA ALA A 187 -6.69 2.77 -3.94
C ALA A 187 -7.64 3.97 -4.09
N THR A 188 -8.90 3.69 -4.35
CA THR A 188 -9.95 4.71 -4.37
C THR A 188 -10.61 4.75 -3.00
N LEU A 189 -10.78 5.95 -2.44
CA LEU A 189 -11.67 6.13 -1.29
C LEU A 189 -13.10 5.84 -1.71
N ASP A 190 -13.78 4.99 -0.97
CA ASP A 190 -15.20 4.74 -1.19
C ASP A 190 -15.98 6.07 -1.01
N PRO A 191 -16.69 6.54 -2.06
CA PRO A 191 -17.40 7.82 -2.01
C PRO A 191 -18.53 7.84 -0.99
N ALA A 192 -19.02 6.68 -0.54
CA ALA A 192 -20.03 6.56 0.50
C ALA A 192 -19.47 6.63 1.93
N LEU A 193 -18.15 6.81 2.10
CA LEU A 193 -17.55 7.00 3.43
C LEU A 193 -18.17 8.22 4.13
N PRO A 194 -18.62 8.07 5.39
CA PRO A 194 -19.21 9.18 6.12
C PRO A 194 -18.16 10.24 6.39
N ARG A 195 -18.49 11.51 6.13
CA ARG A 195 -17.65 12.62 6.58
C ARG A 195 -17.70 12.69 8.10
N TYR A 196 -16.56 12.97 8.72
CA TYR A 196 -16.52 13.30 10.14
C TYR A 196 -17.37 14.53 10.40
N VAL A 197 -18.30 14.40 11.34
CA VAL A 197 -19.10 15.48 11.90
C VAL A 197 -18.85 15.44 13.40
N ALA A 198 -18.28 16.52 13.93
CA ALA A 198 -17.96 16.62 15.34
C ALA A 198 -19.23 16.50 16.19
N GLY A 199 -19.18 15.62 17.19
CA GLY A 199 -20.19 15.57 18.25
C GLY A 199 -20.02 16.71 19.26
N ALA A 200 -20.56 16.52 20.47
CA ALA A 200 -20.30 17.42 21.58
C ALA A 200 -18.78 17.51 21.85
N PRO A 201 -18.23 18.70 22.18
CA PRO A 201 -16.82 18.85 22.46
C PRO A 201 -16.36 17.89 23.57
N VAL A 202 -15.32 17.12 23.28
CA VAL A 202 -14.70 16.18 24.21
C VAL A 202 -13.37 16.72 24.72
N LYS A 203 -12.99 16.28 25.93
CA LYS A 203 -11.73 16.64 26.56
C LYS A 203 -11.05 15.40 27.12
N GLY A 204 -9.73 15.42 27.18
CA GLY A 204 -8.95 14.37 27.82
C GLY A 204 -7.62 14.10 27.16
N GLU A 205 -6.91 13.17 27.75
CA GLU A 205 -5.68 12.62 27.20
C GLU A 205 -5.96 11.24 26.61
N ILE A 206 -5.29 10.91 25.50
CA ILE A 206 -5.31 9.56 24.93
C ILE A 206 -3.88 9.04 24.93
N ARG A 207 -3.64 7.96 25.65
CA ARG A 207 -2.38 7.21 25.61
C ARG A 207 -2.43 6.21 24.46
N SER A 208 -1.34 6.11 23.70
CA SER A 208 -1.23 5.15 22.62
C SER A 208 0.15 4.51 22.57
N VAL A 209 0.18 3.18 22.66
CA VAL A 209 1.39 2.37 22.54
C VAL A 209 1.13 1.25 21.56
N GLY A 210 1.97 1.09 20.53
CA GLY A 210 1.75 -0.01 19.59
C GLY A 210 2.67 -0.06 18.38
N SER A 211 2.12 -0.54 17.28
CA SER A 211 2.86 -0.86 16.06
C SER A 211 3.58 0.37 15.52
N ASP A 212 4.88 0.21 15.37
CA ASP A 212 5.73 1.03 14.52
C ASP A 212 5.07 1.25 13.16
N GLY A 213 4.63 0.21 12.43
CA GLY A 213 3.88 0.30 11.16
C GLY A 213 2.67 1.25 11.11
N MET A 214 2.18 1.73 12.26
CA MET A 214 1.05 2.67 12.34
C MET A 214 1.43 4.03 12.91
N LYS A 215 2.70 4.26 13.29
CA LYS A 215 3.18 5.47 13.97
C LYS A 215 2.79 6.73 13.20
N SER A 216 3.13 6.79 11.92
CA SER A 216 2.89 7.97 11.08
C SER A 216 1.39 8.25 10.89
N LEU A 217 0.57 7.20 10.82
CA LEU A 217 -0.88 7.32 10.76
C LEU A 217 -1.46 7.83 12.08
N MET A 218 -1.03 7.26 13.22
CA MET A 218 -1.48 7.70 14.54
C MET A 218 -1.12 9.16 14.82
N GLU A 219 0.11 9.55 14.48
CA GLU A 219 0.58 10.94 14.55
C GLU A 219 -0.30 11.89 13.76
N ARG A 220 -0.55 11.57 12.49
CA ARG A 220 -1.38 12.38 11.60
C ARG A 220 -2.84 12.43 12.05
N TRP A 221 -3.42 11.29 12.42
CA TRP A 221 -4.79 11.25 12.91
C TRP A 221 -4.96 12.09 14.16
N MET A 222 -4.04 12.00 15.13
CA MET A 222 -4.12 12.80 16.35
C MET A 222 -3.91 14.29 16.08
N HIS A 223 -2.98 14.66 15.20
CA HIS A 223 -2.78 16.05 14.78
C HIS A 223 -4.07 16.65 14.18
N ASP A 224 -4.64 15.98 13.18
CA ASP A 224 -5.81 16.48 12.47
C ASP A 224 -7.06 16.46 13.35
N PHE A 225 -7.21 15.43 14.18
CA PHE A 225 -8.29 15.35 15.16
C PHE A 225 -8.19 16.44 16.22
N HIS A 226 -6.99 16.74 16.74
CA HIS A 226 -6.78 17.81 17.72
C HIS A 226 -7.23 19.17 17.18
N ALA A 227 -7.00 19.46 15.90
CA ALA A 227 -7.49 20.68 15.27
C ALA A 227 -9.03 20.79 15.28
N LEU A 228 -9.73 19.65 15.25
CA LEU A 228 -11.20 19.57 15.28
C LEU A 228 -11.76 19.48 16.71
N GLN A 229 -11.01 18.87 17.62
CA GLN A 229 -11.35 18.67 19.04
C GLN A 229 -10.18 19.13 19.94
N PRO A 230 -9.97 20.45 20.11
CA PRO A 230 -8.79 20.98 20.81
C PRO A 230 -8.66 20.56 22.28
N GLY A 231 -9.75 20.08 22.87
CA GLY A 231 -9.77 19.55 24.23
C GLY A 231 -9.12 18.17 24.38
N VAL A 232 -8.91 17.43 23.29
CA VAL A 232 -8.27 16.10 23.30
C VAL A 232 -6.82 16.22 22.88
N ARG A 233 -5.91 15.63 23.65
CA ARG A 233 -4.47 15.68 23.39
C ARG A 233 -3.81 14.32 23.60
N LYS A 234 -2.57 14.19 23.12
CA LYS A 234 -1.72 13.04 23.44
C LYS A 234 -1.53 12.96 24.96
N GLY A 235 -1.64 11.76 25.51
CA GLY A 235 -1.31 11.49 26.89
C GLY A 235 0.19 11.38 27.13
N ASP A 236 0.55 11.10 28.38
CA ASP A 236 1.93 10.87 28.85
C ASP A 236 2.66 9.74 28.11
N ARG A 237 1.93 8.71 27.67
CA ARG A 237 2.43 7.62 26.83
C ARG A 237 1.94 7.72 25.39
N TRP A 238 2.86 8.02 24.48
CA TRP A 238 2.60 8.06 23.04
C TRP A 238 3.79 7.48 22.26
N GLU A 239 3.83 6.14 22.13
CA GLU A 239 5.00 5.39 21.68
C GLU A 239 4.65 4.23 20.74
N HIS A 240 5.05 4.34 19.48
CA HIS A 240 4.77 3.31 18.46
C HIS A 240 6.06 2.61 18.03
N LEU A 241 6.49 1.63 18.83
CA LEU A 241 7.77 0.92 18.67
C LEU A 241 7.61 -0.53 18.19
N GLY A 242 6.40 -1.07 18.15
CA GLY A 242 6.14 -2.44 17.72
C GLY A 242 4.81 -2.99 18.25
N THR A 243 4.22 -3.92 17.52
CA THR A 243 2.92 -4.49 17.90
C THR A 243 2.97 -5.19 19.26
N LEU A 244 4.04 -5.94 19.55
CA LEU A 244 4.19 -6.65 20.81
C LEU A 244 4.27 -5.68 22.00
N ASN A 245 4.91 -4.52 21.84
CA ASN A 245 4.94 -3.47 22.85
C ASN A 245 3.52 -2.95 23.15
N GLY A 246 2.70 -2.76 22.11
CA GLY A 246 1.30 -2.39 22.26
C GLY A 246 0.47 -3.46 22.96
N PHE A 247 0.70 -4.74 22.63
CA PHE A 247 0.04 -5.86 23.29
C PHE A 247 0.39 -5.90 24.79
N HIS A 248 1.67 -5.81 25.15
CA HIS A 248 2.09 -5.77 26.56
C HIS A 248 1.54 -4.55 27.30
N ALA A 249 1.56 -3.36 26.68
CA ALA A 249 1.00 -2.14 27.28
C ALA A 249 -0.52 -2.27 27.49
N LEU A 250 -1.23 -2.92 26.56
CA LEU A 250 -2.66 -3.20 26.67
C LEU A 250 -2.94 -4.14 27.86
N MET A 251 -2.13 -5.20 28.00
CA MET A 251 -2.23 -6.16 29.11
C MET A 251 -1.95 -5.52 30.46
N ALA A 252 -0.98 -4.60 30.53
CA ALA A 252 -0.60 -3.88 31.74
C ALA A 252 -1.51 -2.68 32.08
N GLY A 253 -2.41 -2.27 31.17
CA GLY A 253 -3.24 -1.06 31.34
C GLY A 253 -2.47 0.25 31.18
N GLU A 254 -1.31 0.21 30.54
CA GLU A 254 -0.41 1.35 30.30
C GLU A 254 -0.73 2.13 29.01
N THR A 255 -1.76 1.70 28.25
CA THR A 255 -2.23 2.38 27.05
C THR A 255 -3.75 2.35 26.97
N ASP A 256 -4.33 3.39 26.36
CA ASP A 256 -5.76 3.43 26.06
C ASP A 256 -6.04 2.83 24.67
N LEU A 257 -5.14 3.09 23.72
CA LEU A 257 -5.19 2.59 22.35
C LEU A 257 -3.92 1.80 22.01
N ALA A 258 -4.08 0.54 21.60
CA ALA A 258 -3.02 -0.30 21.07
C ALA A 258 -3.21 -0.48 19.55
N PRO A 259 -2.64 0.41 18.71
CA PRO A 259 -2.57 0.16 17.27
C PRO A 259 -1.70 -1.07 16.99
N MET A 260 -2.22 -2.02 16.21
CA MET A 260 -1.57 -3.29 15.93
C MET A 260 -1.59 -3.54 14.42
N GLY A 261 -0.40 -3.69 13.84
CA GLY A 261 -0.26 -3.89 12.41
C GLY A 261 -0.51 -5.32 11.95
N ARG A 262 -1.11 -6.17 12.79
CA ARG A 262 -1.28 -7.59 12.55
C ARG A 262 -2.35 -8.15 13.52
N GLU A 263 -2.95 -9.27 13.16
CA GLU A 263 -3.96 -10.03 13.93
C GLU A 263 -3.37 -10.57 15.23
N LEU A 264 -4.08 -10.66 16.36
CA LEU A 264 -3.49 -11.35 17.52
C LEU A 264 -3.13 -12.81 17.18
N TRP A 265 -1.90 -13.17 17.52
CA TRP A 265 -1.37 -14.52 17.44
C TRP A 265 -2.18 -15.40 18.36
N PRO A 266 -2.34 -16.70 18.04
CA PRO A 266 -3.05 -17.63 18.90
C PRO A 266 -2.57 -17.57 20.37
N ASP A 267 -1.25 -17.50 20.60
CA ASP A 267 -0.69 -17.43 21.96
C ASP A 267 -0.94 -16.07 22.64
N GLU A 268 -0.92 -14.96 21.89
CA GLU A 268 -1.26 -13.63 22.41
C GLU A 268 -2.76 -13.58 22.79
N ALA A 269 -3.64 -14.10 21.93
CA ALA A 269 -5.07 -14.21 22.21
C ALA A 269 -5.35 -15.10 23.43
N ALA A 270 -4.69 -16.26 23.53
CA ALA A 270 -4.80 -17.16 24.68
C ALA A 270 -4.31 -16.50 25.97
N SER A 271 -3.18 -15.79 25.92
CA SER A 271 -2.63 -15.04 27.07
C SER A 271 -3.57 -13.93 27.53
N PHE A 272 -4.17 -13.18 26.57
CA PHE A 272 -5.17 -12.17 26.89
C PHE A 272 -6.40 -12.81 27.55
N ALA A 273 -6.93 -13.88 26.97
CA ALA A 273 -8.08 -14.60 27.49
C ALA A 273 -7.82 -15.14 28.91
N GLN A 274 -6.65 -15.74 29.16
CA GLN A 274 -6.27 -16.25 30.47
C GLN A 274 -6.30 -15.16 31.55
N LEU A 275 -5.81 -13.97 31.22
CA LEU A 275 -5.74 -12.84 32.17
C LEU A 275 -7.02 -12.01 32.24
N ASN A 276 -7.95 -12.21 31.30
CA ASN A 276 -9.20 -11.46 31.23
C ASN A 276 -10.43 -12.39 31.23
N ALA A 277 -10.40 -13.50 31.97
CA ALA A 277 -11.55 -14.39 32.18
C ALA A 277 -12.20 -14.91 30.87
N GLY A 278 -11.37 -15.34 29.92
CA GLY A 278 -11.80 -15.88 28.63
C GLY A 278 -12.22 -14.82 27.59
N ARG A 279 -12.08 -13.53 27.89
CA ARG A 279 -12.52 -12.44 27.00
C ARG A 279 -11.47 -12.11 25.94
N GLU A 280 -11.91 -11.53 24.82
CA GLU A 280 -11.06 -10.92 23.80
C GLU A 280 -10.95 -9.40 24.01
N PRO A 281 -9.87 -8.75 23.54
CA PRO A 281 -9.79 -7.30 23.57
C PRO A 281 -10.83 -6.68 22.63
N PHE A 282 -11.33 -5.50 22.99
CA PHE A 282 -12.18 -4.75 22.09
C PHE A 282 -11.36 -4.24 20.91
N GLU A 283 -11.82 -4.54 19.70
CA GLU A 283 -11.05 -4.36 18.48
C GLU A 283 -11.82 -3.61 17.41
N ILE A 284 -11.15 -2.62 16.84
CA ILE A 284 -11.61 -1.86 15.68
C ILE A 284 -10.64 -2.08 14.52
N ARG A 285 -11.16 -2.53 13.38
CA ARG A 285 -10.39 -2.47 12.11
C ARG A 285 -10.31 -1.00 11.68
N VAL A 286 -9.12 -0.53 11.31
CA VAL A 286 -8.92 0.88 10.92
C VAL A 286 -8.38 1.05 9.50
N ALA A 287 -7.78 0.01 8.95
CA ALA A 287 -7.30 -0.07 7.57
C ALA A 287 -7.22 -1.54 7.14
N ARG A 288 -7.17 -1.80 5.84
CA ARG A 288 -6.70 -3.07 5.28
C ARG A 288 -5.17 -3.05 5.18
N GLY A 289 -4.59 -4.24 5.16
CA GLY A 289 -3.18 -4.47 4.88
C GLY A 289 -2.76 -4.01 3.48
N GLY A 290 -1.45 -4.07 3.20
CA GLY A 290 -0.90 -3.85 1.87
C GLY A 290 -1.12 -5.07 0.95
N PHE A 291 -0.63 -4.98 -0.29
CA PHE A 291 -0.73 -6.09 -1.24
C PHE A 291 0.55 -6.94 -1.27
N ASP A 292 1.68 -6.34 -1.64
CA ASP A 292 2.96 -6.99 -1.93
C ASP A 292 4.16 -6.26 -1.28
N THR A 293 3.87 -5.41 -0.29
CA THR A 293 4.89 -4.67 0.45
C THR A 293 5.60 -5.58 1.43
N GLN A 294 6.83 -5.98 1.08
CA GLN A 294 7.69 -6.81 1.92
C GLN A 294 7.71 -6.33 3.38
N GLN A 295 7.73 -7.27 4.33
CA GLN A 295 7.74 -7.00 5.78
C GLN A 295 6.52 -6.26 6.33
N ARG A 296 5.42 -6.16 5.57
CA ARG A 296 4.13 -5.60 6.02
C ARG A 296 3.04 -6.64 6.12
N THR A 297 1.89 -6.15 6.55
CA THR A 297 0.60 -6.83 6.61
C THR A 297 0.08 -7.07 5.19
N THR A 298 0.73 -7.96 4.43
CA THR A 298 0.40 -8.21 3.02
C THR A 298 -0.74 -9.21 2.87
N ALA A 299 -1.54 -9.03 1.82
CA ALA A 299 -2.51 -10.03 1.40
C ALA A 299 -1.79 -11.37 1.15
N GLN A 300 -2.39 -12.48 1.59
CA GLN A 300 -1.78 -13.80 1.45
C GLN A 300 -2.24 -14.47 0.17
N ALA A 301 -1.32 -15.13 -0.52
CA ALA A 301 -1.58 -15.93 -1.71
C ALA A 301 -1.38 -17.42 -1.39
N VAL A 302 -2.20 -18.27 -2.02
CA VAL A 302 -1.94 -19.71 -2.11
C VAL A 302 -1.30 -19.96 -3.46
N PHE A 303 -0.14 -20.62 -3.45
CA PHE A 303 0.64 -20.91 -4.65
C PHE A 303 0.58 -22.39 -5.00
N VAL A 304 0.54 -22.65 -6.30
CA VAL A 304 0.66 -23.97 -6.91
C VAL A 304 1.64 -23.89 -8.07
N ASN A 305 2.09 -25.03 -8.58
CA ASN A 305 2.90 -25.07 -9.78
C ASN A 305 2.15 -24.41 -10.96
N ALA A 306 2.88 -23.69 -11.82
CA ALA A 306 2.31 -22.98 -12.97
C ALA A 306 1.50 -23.89 -13.92
N VAL A 307 1.83 -25.19 -14.02
CA VAL A 307 1.12 -26.16 -14.88
C VAL A 307 -0.06 -26.85 -14.18
N ASN A 308 -0.27 -26.62 -12.88
CA ASN A 308 -1.38 -27.20 -12.15
C ASN A 308 -2.72 -26.62 -12.67
N PRO A 309 -3.71 -27.43 -13.09
CA PRO A 309 -4.91 -26.94 -13.74
C PRO A 309 -5.95 -26.35 -12.77
N ILE A 310 -5.70 -26.32 -11.46
CA ILE A 310 -6.63 -25.73 -10.50
C ILE A 310 -6.93 -24.25 -10.84
N GLU A 311 -8.21 -23.91 -10.85
CA GLU A 311 -8.70 -22.57 -11.22
C GLU A 311 -9.17 -21.75 -10.01
N ARG A 312 -9.60 -22.41 -8.93
CA ARG A 312 -10.06 -21.76 -7.71
C ARG A 312 -9.99 -22.67 -6.50
N LEU A 313 -9.92 -22.06 -5.33
CA LEU A 313 -10.13 -22.71 -4.04
C LEU A 313 -11.08 -21.88 -3.17
N THR A 314 -11.80 -22.51 -2.26
CA THR A 314 -12.58 -21.82 -1.21
C THR A 314 -11.81 -21.80 0.11
N LEU A 315 -12.11 -20.85 1.01
CA LEU A 315 -11.55 -20.87 2.37
C LEU A 315 -11.82 -22.19 3.10
N GLN A 316 -13.00 -22.80 2.87
CA GLN A 316 -13.33 -24.11 3.44
C GLN A 316 -12.44 -25.23 2.88
N GLN A 317 -12.13 -25.20 1.58
CA GLN A 317 -11.19 -26.16 0.98
C GLN A 317 -9.79 -25.96 1.51
N LEU A 318 -9.33 -24.71 1.69
CA LEU A 318 -8.03 -24.45 2.34
C LEU A 318 -7.98 -25.03 3.76
N ALA A 319 -9.05 -24.87 4.54
CA ALA A 319 -9.15 -25.48 5.86
C ALA A 319 -9.08 -27.02 5.82
N ALA A 320 -9.75 -27.62 4.84
CA ALA A 320 -9.78 -29.06 4.63
C ALA A 320 -8.45 -29.65 4.10
N ILE A 321 -7.57 -28.81 3.53
CA ILE A 321 -6.23 -29.18 3.04
C ILE A 321 -5.19 -28.99 4.14
N PHE A 322 -5.16 -27.82 4.77
CA PHE A 322 -4.09 -27.40 5.68
C PHE A 322 -4.34 -27.74 7.15
N GLY A 323 -5.59 -27.97 7.56
CA GLY A 323 -5.96 -28.18 8.96
C GLY A 323 -5.52 -29.53 9.52
N GLN A 324 -5.47 -29.64 10.85
CA GLN A 324 -4.98 -30.81 11.62
C GLN A 324 -5.54 -32.17 11.19
N SER A 325 -6.77 -32.20 10.68
CA SER A 325 -7.43 -33.41 10.16
C SER A 325 -7.81 -33.19 8.69
N PRO A 326 -6.85 -33.28 7.76
CA PRO A 326 -7.11 -32.95 6.36
C PRO A 326 -8.07 -33.96 5.74
N THR A 327 -9.16 -33.47 5.15
CA THR A 327 -10.13 -34.28 4.41
C THR A 327 -9.91 -34.22 2.90
N ILE A 328 -9.13 -33.24 2.44
CA ILE A 328 -8.69 -33.10 1.06
C ILE A 328 -7.17 -33.31 1.02
N THR A 329 -6.74 -34.44 0.48
CA THR A 329 -5.33 -34.85 0.37
C THR A 329 -4.91 -35.17 -1.07
N ARG A 330 -5.87 -35.19 -2.01
CA ARG A 330 -5.64 -35.42 -3.45
C ARG A 330 -6.34 -34.37 -4.30
N TRP A 331 -5.73 -34.07 -5.44
CA TRP A 331 -6.24 -33.08 -6.40
C TRP A 331 -7.59 -33.47 -7.00
N GLY A 332 -7.90 -34.76 -7.14
CA GLY A 332 -9.22 -35.22 -7.61
C GLY A 332 -10.38 -34.84 -6.69
N GLN A 333 -10.13 -34.67 -5.39
CA GLN A 333 -11.15 -34.21 -4.44
C GLN A 333 -11.50 -32.72 -4.62
N LEU A 334 -10.68 -31.99 -5.38
CA LEU A 334 -10.93 -30.61 -5.82
C LEU A 334 -11.52 -30.55 -7.24
N GLY A 335 -11.89 -31.70 -7.82
CA GLY A 335 -12.50 -31.79 -9.14
C GLY A 335 -11.52 -31.90 -10.31
N LEU A 336 -10.21 -32.03 -10.05
CA LEU A 336 -9.25 -32.31 -11.13
C LEU A 336 -9.38 -33.76 -11.63
N THR A 337 -9.16 -33.97 -12.92
CA THR A 337 -9.40 -35.27 -13.59
C THR A 337 -8.14 -35.81 -14.27
N GLY A 338 -8.23 -37.01 -14.86
CA GLY A 338 -7.10 -37.66 -15.54
C GLY A 338 -5.96 -37.96 -14.57
N GLU A 339 -4.72 -37.65 -14.99
CA GLU A 339 -3.52 -37.87 -14.15
C GLU A 339 -3.54 -37.09 -12.82
N TRP A 340 -4.39 -36.08 -12.69
CA TRP A 340 -4.55 -35.30 -11.45
C TRP A 340 -5.53 -35.94 -10.47
N ALA A 341 -6.41 -36.85 -10.89
CA ALA A 341 -7.44 -37.41 -10.03
C ALA A 341 -6.85 -38.08 -8.77
N ASP A 342 -5.83 -38.92 -8.97
CA ASP A 342 -5.16 -39.63 -7.89
C ASP A 342 -3.89 -38.93 -7.39
N ARG A 343 -3.52 -37.77 -7.95
CA ARG A 343 -2.29 -37.07 -7.57
C ARG A 343 -2.42 -36.53 -6.13
N PRO A 344 -1.47 -36.86 -5.22
CA PRO A 344 -1.43 -36.28 -3.89
C PRO A 344 -1.20 -34.77 -3.91
N ILE A 345 -1.69 -34.09 -2.89
CA ILE A 345 -1.33 -32.69 -2.59
C ILE A 345 -0.14 -32.72 -1.63
N THR A 346 1.03 -32.27 -2.08
CA THR A 346 2.20 -32.07 -1.21
C THR A 346 2.12 -30.67 -0.61
N LEU A 347 2.29 -30.54 0.70
CA LEU A 347 2.20 -29.24 1.39
C LEU A 347 3.60 -28.79 1.80
N ASP A 348 4.10 -27.74 1.19
CA ASP A 348 5.35 -27.07 1.57
C ASP A 348 5.01 -25.61 1.93
N VAL A 349 5.37 -25.18 3.13
CA VAL A 349 4.94 -23.88 3.67
C VAL A 349 6.08 -23.20 4.45
N PRO A 350 6.02 -21.87 4.64
CA PRO A 350 6.93 -21.15 5.54
C PRO A 350 6.84 -21.68 6.97
N PRO A 351 7.88 -21.54 7.82
CA PRO A 351 7.82 -22.08 9.18
C PRO A 351 6.59 -21.56 9.92
N LEU A 352 5.93 -22.41 10.70
CA LEU A 352 4.60 -22.15 11.25
C LEU A 352 4.58 -20.99 12.27
N VAL A 353 5.76 -20.62 12.76
CA VAL A 353 6.02 -19.46 13.64
C VAL A 353 6.28 -18.16 12.88
N THR A 354 6.21 -18.15 11.55
CA THR A 354 6.40 -16.94 10.74
C THR A 354 5.09 -16.17 10.54
N PRO A 355 5.16 -14.85 10.31
CA PRO A 355 3.95 -14.02 10.16
C PRO A 355 2.97 -14.52 9.09
N ASN A 356 3.45 -15.00 7.94
CA ASN A 356 2.59 -15.52 6.87
C ASN A 356 1.82 -16.77 7.32
N ALA A 357 2.49 -17.72 7.97
CA ALA A 357 1.84 -18.92 8.49
C ALA A 357 0.83 -18.58 9.59
N MET A 358 1.21 -17.77 10.57
CA MET A 358 0.29 -17.41 11.65
C MET A 358 -0.94 -16.64 11.13
N SER A 359 -0.77 -15.79 10.11
CA SER A 359 -1.89 -15.10 9.45
C SER A 359 -2.79 -16.07 8.67
N MET A 360 -2.19 -17.01 7.92
CA MET A 360 -2.95 -18.03 7.20
C MET A 360 -3.72 -18.94 8.16
N GLN A 361 -3.15 -19.28 9.30
CA GLN A 361 -3.82 -20.04 10.36
C GLN A 361 -5.08 -19.31 10.84
N ILE A 362 -4.99 -18.00 11.06
CA ILE A 362 -6.14 -17.19 11.48
C ILE A 362 -7.19 -17.11 10.37
N MET A 363 -6.77 -16.83 9.13
CA MET A 363 -7.71 -16.57 8.02
C MET A 363 -8.36 -17.83 7.44
N ALA A 364 -7.58 -18.90 7.22
CA ALA A 364 -8.05 -20.14 6.61
C ALA A 364 -8.49 -21.17 7.67
N LEU A 365 -7.75 -21.29 8.77
CA LEU A 365 -8.02 -22.32 9.80
C LEU A 365 -8.84 -21.80 10.98
N LYS A 366 -9.17 -20.49 11.01
CA LYS A 366 -9.86 -19.84 12.14
C LYS A 366 -9.14 -20.06 13.47
N GLY A 367 -7.80 -20.05 13.44
CA GLY A 367 -6.95 -20.32 14.60
C GLY A 367 -6.74 -21.81 14.91
N GLY A 368 -7.32 -22.72 14.12
CA GLY A 368 -7.12 -24.17 14.26
C GLY A 368 -5.68 -24.61 13.98
N ALA A 369 -5.31 -25.81 14.43
CA ALA A 369 -3.98 -26.37 14.24
C ALA A 369 -3.72 -26.83 12.80
N TRP A 370 -2.45 -26.83 12.41
CA TRP A 370 -1.97 -27.32 11.11
C TRP A 370 -1.95 -28.85 11.03
N SER A 371 -2.09 -29.39 9.81
CA SER A 371 -1.83 -30.79 9.52
C SER A 371 -0.38 -31.17 9.85
N ASN A 372 -0.17 -32.38 10.37
CA ASN A 372 1.17 -32.94 10.56
C ASN A 372 1.86 -33.35 9.25
N THR A 373 1.15 -33.26 8.11
CA THR A 373 1.69 -33.56 6.77
C THR A 373 2.36 -32.34 6.12
N VAL A 374 2.29 -31.17 6.75
CA VAL A 374 2.92 -29.96 6.27
C VAL A 374 4.44 -30.06 6.43
N HIS A 375 5.18 -29.71 5.38
CA HIS A 375 6.62 -29.56 5.40
C HIS A 375 6.98 -28.07 5.55
N GLU A 376 7.74 -27.72 6.59
CA GLU A 376 8.21 -26.35 6.81
C GLU A 376 9.53 -26.11 6.07
N ALA A 377 9.59 -25.08 5.21
CA ALA A 377 10.80 -24.66 4.53
C ALA A 377 10.91 -23.13 4.50
N SER A 378 12.07 -22.59 4.10
CA SER A 378 12.17 -21.14 3.88
C SER A 378 11.21 -20.71 2.76
N VAL A 379 10.72 -19.46 2.77
CA VAL A 379 9.82 -18.94 1.71
C VAL A 379 10.39 -19.19 0.30
N VAL A 380 11.70 -19.00 0.15
CA VAL A 380 12.42 -19.22 -1.11
C VAL A 380 12.42 -20.70 -1.50
N ASP A 381 12.62 -21.60 -0.54
CA ASP A 381 12.65 -23.04 -0.82
C ASP A 381 11.24 -23.60 -1.04
N THR A 382 10.24 -23.10 -0.33
CA THR A 382 8.82 -23.37 -0.62
C THR A 382 8.48 -23.03 -2.06
N ALA A 383 8.84 -21.83 -2.54
CA ALA A 383 8.61 -21.44 -3.93
C ALA A 383 9.33 -22.36 -4.94
N LYS A 384 10.58 -22.76 -4.65
CA LYS A 384 11.32 -23.72 -5.49
C LYS A 384 10.66 -25.11 -5.51
N THR A 385 10.22 -25.61 -4.35
CA THR A 385 9.52 -26.89 -4.25
C THR A 385 8.26 -26.87 -5.10
N ILE A 386 7.46 -25.81 -4.99
CA ILE A 386 6.23 -25.66 -5.79
C ILE A 386 6.55 -25.57 -7.28
N ALA A 387 7.62 -24.88 -7.68
CA ALA A 387 8.03 -24.79 -9.09
C ALA A 387 8.51 -26.14 -9.66
N ALA A 388 9.09 -27.02 -8.82
CA ALA A 388 9.62 -28.31 -9.23
C ALA A 388 8.59 -29.46 -9.15
N ASP A 389 7.67 -29.43 -8.19
CA ASP A 389 6.63 -30.44 -7.99
C ASP A 389 5.26 -29.93 -8.43
N THR A 390 4.73 -30.51 -9.50
CA THR A 390 3.40 -30.16 -10.03
C THR A 390 2.26 -30.43 -9.04
N GLY A 391 2.44 -31.36 -8.09
CA GLY A 391 1.49 -31.70 -7.05
C GLY A 391 1.60 -30.85 -5.78
N ALA A 392 2.61 -29.99 -5.67
CA ALA A 392 2.84 -29.18 -4.47
C ALA A 392 1.97 -27.92 -4.40
N MET A 393 1.65 -27.55 -3.17
CA MET A 393 0.93 -26.33 -2.79
C MET A 393 1.61 -25.70 -1.56
N GLY A 394 1.62 -24.38 -1.52
CA GLY A 394 2.05 -23.60 -0.35
C GLY A 394 1.39 -22.23 -0.30
N PHE A 395 1.88 -21.35 0.54
CA PHE A 395 1.38 -19.98 0.67
C PHE A 395 2.49 -18.99 1.03
N GLY A 396 2.21 -17.70 0.82
CA GLY A 396 3.08 -16.58 1.15
C GLY A 396 2.40 -15.25 0.86
N GLY A 397 3.18 -14.16 0.83
CA GLY A 397 2.74 -12.90 0.24
C GLY A 397 2.72 -12.96 -1.29
N PHE A 398 2.06 -12.00 -1.95
CA PHE A 398 2.10 -11.94 -3.42
C PHE A 398 3.50 -11.65 -3.97
N GLU A 399 4.34 -10.99 -3.17
CA GLU A 399 5.76 -10.74 -3.44
C GLU A 399 6.62 -12.01 -3.46
N ASP A 400 6.13 -13.12 -2.90
CA ASP A 400 6.85 -14.40 -2.83
C ASP A 400 6.63 -15.27 -4.08
N GLY A 401 5.89 -14.76 -5.08
CA GLY A 401 5.72 -15.41 -6.36
C GLY A 401 7.00 -15.44 -7.21
N GLY A 402 6.97 -16.15 -8.34
CA GLY A 402 8.11 -16.23 -9.24
C GLY A 402 7.88 -17.18 -10.43
N PRO A 403 8.89 -17.35 -11.29
CA PRO A 403 8.82 -18.29 -12.40
C PRO A 403 8.48 -19.71 -11.92
N GLY A 404 7.53 -20.37 -12.57
CA GLY A 404 7.15 -21.75 -12.27
C GLY A 404 6.08 -21.92 -11.19
N VAL A 405 5.69 -20.85 -10.49
CA VAL A 405 4.55 -20.86 -9.55
C VAL A 405 3.45 -19.91 -10.02
N LYS A 406 2.20 -20.19 -9.65
CA LYS A 406 1.07 -19.28 -9.88
C LYS A 406 0.18 -19.16 -8.64
N PRO A 407 -0.35 -17.96 -8.33
CA PRO A 407 -1.34 -17.80 -7.27
C PRO A 407 -2.69 -18.38 -7.69
N VAL A 408 -3.42 -18.96 -6.74
CA VAL A 408 -4.76 -19.51 -6.96
C VAL A 408 -5.84 -18.49 -6.54
N PRO A 409 -6.85 -18.24 -7.39
CA PRO A 409 -8.00 -17.41 -7.04
C PRO A 409 -8.80 -18.01 -5.87
N ILE A 410 -9.21 -17.16 -4.92
CA ILE A 410 -9.85 -17.61 -3.67
C ILE A 410 -11.30 -17.12 -3.60
N ALA A 411 -12.22 -18.04 -3.32
CA ALA A 411 -13.62 -17.75 -3.00
C ALA A 411 -13.86 -17.83 -1.48
N ARG A 412 -14.81 -17.05 -0.97
CA ARG A 412 -15.19 -17.09 0.46
C ARG A 412 -15.81 -18.45 0.83
N ASP A 413 -16.68 -18.95 -0.03
CA ASP A 413 -17.38 -20.23 0.08
C ASP A 413 -17.65 -20.82 -1.33
N ALA A 414 -18.42 -21.90 -1.40
CA ALA A 414 -18.74 -22.57 -2.66
C ALA A 414 -19.56 -21.70 -3.62
N ASP A 415 -20.49 -20.90 -3.08
CA ASP A 415 -21.45 -20.10 -3.84
C ASP A 415 -20.90 -18.72 -4.23
N SER A 416 -19.80 -18.31 -3.59
CA SER A 416 -19.11 -17.05 -3.89
C SER A 416 -18.21 -17.17 -5.13
N PRO A 417 -18.07 -16.07 -5.91
CA PRO A 417 -17.09 -16.03 -6.99
C PRO A 417 -15.67 -16.15 -6.43
N ALA A 418 -14.80 -16.84 -7.16
CA ALA A 418 -13.37 -16.83 -6.88
C ALA A 418 -12.77 -15.49 -7.32
N ILE A 419 -11.94 -14.91 -6.47
CA ILE A 419 -11.35 -13.60 -6.68
C ILE A 419 -9.85 -13.77 -6.85
N ASN A 420 -9.31 -13.22 -7.95
CA ASN A 420 -7.87 -13.08 -8.13
C ASN A 420 -7.35 -12.07 -7.12
N GLY A 421 -6.21 -12.36 -6.47
CA GLY A 421 -5.54 -11.36 -5.64
C GLY A 421 -4.80 -10.36 -6.52
N THR A 422 -5.20 -9.09 -6.43
CA THR A 422 -4.58 -7.94 -7.06
C THR A 422 -4.63 -6.78 -6.09
N HIS A 423 -3.84 -5.71 -6.33
CA HIS A 423 -4.00 -4.48 -5.55
C HIS A 423 -5.45 -3.96 -5.52
N GLU A 424 -6.18 -4.10 -6.63
CA GLU A 424 -7.58 -3.67 -6.71
C GLU A 424 -8.47 -4.51 -5.80
N THR A 425 -8.42 -5.85 -5.91
CA THR A 425 -9.30 -6.73 -5.13
C THR A 425 -8.93 -6.79 -3.66
N ALA A 426 -7.66 -6.58 -3.31
CA ALA A 426 -7.21 -6.43 -1.93
C ALA A 426 -7.70 -5.09 -1.35
N SER A 427 -7.48 -3.98 -2.05
CA SER A 427 -7.82 -2.65 -1.53
C SER A 427 -9.31 -2.39 -1.33
N ASN A 428 -10.18 -3.03 -2.11
CA ASN A 428 -11.63 -2.93 -1.93
C ASN A 428 -12.26 -4.09 -1.14
N GLY A 429 -11.45 -4.97 -0.55
CA GLY A 429 -11.90 -6.04 0.35
C GLY A 429 -12.60 -7.23 -0.33
N ARG A 430 -12.57 -7.31 -1.66
CA ARG A 430 -13.12 -8.47 -2.39
C ARG A 430 -12.26 -9.71 -2.22
N TYR A 431 -10.93 -9.59 -2.17
CA TYR A 431 -10.04 -10.74 -2.03
C TYR A 431 -10.07 -11.31 -0.59
N PRO A 432 -10.43 -12.61 -0.39
CA PRO A 432 -10.71 -13.15 0.95
C PRO A 432 -9.52 -13.22 1.91
N LEU A 433 -8.29 -13.34 1.40
CA LEU A 433 -7.06 -13.43 2.20
C LEU A 433 -6.39 -12.06 2.40
N THR A 434 -7.18 -10.99 2.36
CA THR A 434 -6.75 -9.63 2.70
C THR A 434 -6.75 -9.46 4.21
N ARG A 435 -5.63 -8.97 4.73
CA ARG A 435 -5.43 -8.74 6.16
C ARG A 435 -5.89 -7.33 6.57
N TYR A 436 -5.92 -7.05 7.87
CA TYR A 436 -6.30 -5.74 8.41
C TYR A 436 -5.29 -5.20 9.40
N MET A 437 -5.37 -3.89 9.61
CA MET A 437 -4.74 -3.15 10.68
C MET A 437 -5.80 -2.85 11.75
N TYR A 438 -5.39 -2.94 13.01
CA TYR A 438 -6.32 -2.88 14.13
C TYR A 438 -5.94 -1.77 15.10
N VAL A 439 -6.93 -1.23 15.80
CA VAL A 439 -6.73 -0.53 17.07
C VAL A 439 -7.49 -1.31 18.14
N ARG A 440 -6.76 -1.83 19.12
CA ARG A 440 -7.33 -2.58 20.25
C ARG A 440 -7.33 -1.72 21.49
N LEU A 441 -8.35 -1.86 22.33
CA LEU A 441 -8.46 -1.17 23.61
C LEU A 441 -8.97 -2.11 24.69
N ARG A 442 -8.60 -1.81 25.93
CA ARG A 442 -9.10 -2.53 27.08
C ARG A 442 -10.46 -1.97 27.44
N ARG A 443 -11.47 -2.84 27.42
CA ARG A 443 -12.86 -2.49 27.73
C ARG A 443 -13.49 -3.66 28.46
N ASN A 444 -14.13 -3.44 29.61
CA ASN A 444 -14.96 -4.51 30.17
C ASN A 444 -16.28 -4.60 29.39
N PRO A 445 -16.84 -5.81 29.23
CA PRO A 445 -18.16 -5.98 28.61
C PRO A 445 -19.20 -5.09 29.28
N GLY A 446 -20.00 -4.40 28.45
CA GLY A 446 -21.06 -3.51 28.91
C GLY A 446 -20.61 -2.09 29.30
N GLU A 447 -19.32 -1.83 29.47
CA GLU A 447 -18.84 -0.45 29.67
C GLU A 447 -18.88 0.32 28.35
N PRO A 448 -19.26 1.61 28.32
CA PRO A 448 -19.17 2.41 27.11
C PRO A 448 -17.71 2.71 26.75
N VAL A 449 -17.42 2.90 25.46
CA VAL A 449 -16.11 3.42 25.03
C VAL A 449 -15.96 4.85 25.58
N PRO A 450 -14.83 5.20 26.25
CA PRO A 450 -14.62 6.55 26.77
C PRO A 450 -14.80 7.63 25.69
N ALA A 451 -15.47 8.73 26.03
CA ALA A 451 -15.95 9.71 25.04
C ALA A 451 -14.85 10.25 24.10
N ALA A 452 -13.68 10.61 24.64
CA ALA A 452 -12.56 11.09 23.83
C ALA A 452 -12.04 10.01 22.85
N ILE A 453 -11.96 8.75 23.30
CA ILE A 453 -11.53 7.61 22.48
C ILE A 453 -12.57 7.30 21.41
N LYS A 454 -13.85 7.27 21.78
CA LYS A 454 -14.97 7.04 20.84
C LYS A 454 -14.97 8.08 19.74
N GLU A 455 -14.82 9.35 20.08
CA GLU A 455 -14.81 10.45 19.12
C GLU A 455 -13.56 10.42 18.22
N PHE A 456 -12.39 10.06 18.77
CA PHE A 456 -11.17 9.84 17.98
C PHE A 456 -11.34 8.68 16.98
N LEU A 457 -11.89 7.53 17.41
CA LEU A 457 -12.13 6.39 16.53
C LEU A 457 -13.19 6.70 15.46
N ARG A 458 -14.23 7.49 15.79
CA ARG A 458 -15.18 8.02 14.80
C ARG A 458 -14.49 8.90 13.76
N TYR A 459 -13.49 9.70 14.15
CA TYR A 459 -12.66 10.45 13.22
C TYR A 459 -11.81 9.52 12.35
N VAL A 460 -11.12 8.54 12.92
CA VAL A 460 -10.30 7.57 12.17
C VAL A 460 -11.12 6.80 11.12
N LEU A 461 -12.34 6.39 11.48
CA LEU A 461 -13.26 5.67 10.60
C LEU A 461 -13.98 6.58 9.59
N SER A 462 -13.87 7.89 9.71
CA SER A 462 -14.48 8.83 8.76
C SER A 462 -13.72 8.91 7.44
N ARG A 463 -14.32 9.53 6.43
CA ARG A 463 -13.64 9.88 5.18
C ARG A 463 -12.34 10.65 5.41
N GLN A 464 -12.33 11.61 6.33
CA GLN A 464 -11.14 12.40 6.68
C GLN A 464 -10.05 11.54 7.33
N GLY A 465 -10.41 10.59 8.19
CA GLY A 465 -9.47 9.66 8.79
C GLY A 465 -8.95 8.61 7.81
N GLN A 466 -9.75 8.18 6.84
CA GLN A 466 -9.36 7.18 5.86
C GLN A 466 -8.47 7.75 4.74
N GLU A 467 -8.55 9.04 4.43
CA GLU A 467 -7.83 9.67 3.32
C GLU A 467 -6.29 9.58 3.41
N PRO A 468 -5.66 9.80 4.59
CA PRO A 468 -4.22 9.60 4.73
C PRO A 468 -3.71 8.18 4.47
N ILE A 469 -4.56 7.16 4.57
CA ILE A 469 -4.19 5.75 4.39
C ILE A 469 -3.75 5.48 2.94
N LEU A 470 -4.27 6.25 1.97
CA LEU A 470 -3.91 6.13 0.55
C LEU A 470 -2.40 6.21 0.26
N TYR A 471 -1.63 6.80 1.18
CA TYR A 471 -0.19 7.04 1.03
C TYR A 471 0.65 6.34 2.10
N SER A 472 0.05 5.48 2.93
CA SER A 472 0.74 4.79 4.02
C SER A 472 1.28 3.41 3.62
N GLY A 473 0.97 2.90 2.43
CA GLY A 473 1.22 1.51 2.03
C GLY A 473 0.17 0.52 2.55
N TYR A 474 -0.97 1.04 3.00
CA TYR A 474 -2.15 0.28 3.43
C TYR A 474 -3.34 0.72 2.58
N TYR A 475 -4.48 0.06 2.74
CA TYR A 475 -5.70 0.43 2.02
C TYR A 475 -6.81 0.90 2.95
N PRO A 476 -7.58 1.93 2.55
CA PRO A 476 -8.72 2.38 3.34
C PRO A 476 -9.79 1.29 3.40
N LEU A 477 -10.63 1.35 4.44
CA LEU A 477 -11.82 0.52 4.58
C LEU A 477 -12.92 0.95 3.60
N THR A 478 -13.84 0.05 3.29
CA THR A 478 -15.07 0.41 2.55
C THR A 478 -16.09 1.07 3.49
N ALA A 479 -17.10 1.76 2.92
CA ALA A 479 -18.17 2.34 3.71
C ALA A 479 -18.95 1.29 4.53
N GLN A 480 -19.08 0.07 3.99
CA GLN A 480 -19.71 -1.05 4.70
C GLN A 480 -18.89 -1.49 5.91
N GLU A 481 -17.58 -1.68 5.77
CA GLU A 481 -16.72 -2.00 6.91
C GLU A 481 -16.69 -0.88 7.93
N VAL A 482 -16.58 0.38 7.49
CA VAL A 482 -16.66 1.53 8.40
C VAL A 482 -17.96 1.53 9.18
N LYS A 483 -19.09 1.21 8.55
CA LYS A 483 -20.39 1.09 9.23
C LYS A 483 -20.38 -0.02 10.28
N GLU A 484 -19.80 -1.19 9.98
CA GLU A 484 -19.64 -2.30 10.93
C GLU A 484 -18.77 -1.89 12.12
N GLU A 485 -17.65 -1.22 11.88
CA GLU A 485 -16.71 -0.80 12.92
C GLU A 485 -17.28 0.35 13.78
N LEU A 486 -18.00 1.31 13.18
CA LEU A 486 -18.70 2.36 13.91
C LEU A 486 -19.79 1.78 14.82
N ALA A 487 -20.49 0.73 14.39
CA ALA A 487 -21.52 0.08 15.20
C ALA A 487 -20.96 -0.56 16.49
N LYS A 488 -19.70 -0.99 16.49
CA LYS A 488 -19.03 -1.52 17.70
C LYS A 488 -18.82 -0.47 18.79
N LEU A 489 -18.78 0.82 18.42
CA LEU A 489 -18.53 1.95 19.32
C LEU A 489 -19.79 2.40 20.09
N GLU A 490 -20.97 1.91 19.72
CA GLU A 490 -22.23 2.07 20.44
C GLU A 490 -22.39 0.95 21.47
#